data_AF-A0A8C8RYN2-F1
#
_entry.id   AF-A0A8C8RYN2-F1
#
_cell.length_a   1.000
_cell.length_b   1.000
_cell.length_c   1.000
_cell.angle_alpha   90.00
_cell.angle_beta   90.00
_cell.angle_gamma   90.00
#
_symmetry.space_group_name_H-M   'P 1'
#
loop_
_entity.id
_entity.type
_entity.pdbx_description
1 polymer ?
#
loop_
_entity_poly.entity_id
_entity_poly.type
_entity_poly.pdbx_seq_one_letter_code
_entity_poly.pdbx_strand_id
1 'polypeptide(L)'
;MLWRLQLRERAPNPPPFHSLIREIREEEDRFSLADAVVPPKKAGNYTTAVLEVREETSSVAAALRDLTQEVAMMKVHTMPPKKGENSPRGNRPKEGFCYNCGRDGHYALDCQEKTDHARVSQKLQEALRELQGNAKRAWRRKGTKAK
;
A
#
# COMPACT_ATOMS: atom_id res chain seq x y z
N MET A 1 -11.69 -20.81 -5.86
CA MET A 1 -10.93 -21.86 -5.15
C MET A 1 -9.55 -21.99 -5.79
N LEU A 2 -8.48 -21.88 -4.99
CA LEU A 2 -7.08 -21.73 -5.41
C LEU A 2 -6.38 -23.06 -5.78
N TRP A 3 -7.04 -23.90 -6.57
CA TRP A 3 -6.56 -25.26 -6.85
C TRP A 3 -5.34 -25.30 -7.78
N ARG A 4 -5.04 -24.24 -8.53
CA ARG A 4 -3.92 -24.24 -9.48
C ARG A 4 -2.57 -24.02 -8.80
N LEU A 5 -2.57 -23.51 -7.58
CA LEU A 5 -1.36 -23.40 -6.74
C LEU A 5 -0.82 -24.76 -6.26
N GLN A 6 -1.58 -25.86 -6.38
CA GLN A 6 -1.16 -27.23 -6.02
C GLN A 6 -0.45 -27.32 -4.65
N LEU A 7 -0.94 -26.56 -3.67
CA LEU A 7 -0.24 -26.33 -2.39
C LEU A 7 0.09 -27.62 -1.62
N ARG A 8 -0.73 -28.67 -1.76
CA ARG A 8 -0.51 -29.99 -1.13
C ARG A 8 0.59 -30.80 -1.82
N GLU A 9 0.72 -30.68 -3.13
CA GLU A 9 1.69 -31.44 -3.93
C GLU A 9 3.08 -30.79 -3.87
N ARG A 10 3.13 -29.47 -3.71
CA ARG A 10 4.38 -28.67 -3.54
C ARG A 10 4.87 -28.60 -2.09
N ALA A 11 4.14 -29.18 -1.14
CA ALA A 11 4.52 -29.23 0.27
C ALA A 11 5.95 -29.74 0.55
N PRO A 12 6.50 -30.77 -0.15
CA PRO A 12 7.85 -31.27 0.15
C PRO A 12 8.98 -30.34 -0.34
N ASN A 13 8.73 -29.45 -1.30
CA ASN A 13 9.71 -28.46 -1.78
C ASN A 13 8.99 -27.14 -2.08
N PRO A 14 8.71 -26.34 -1.04
CA PRO A 14 7.93 -25.12 -1.21
C PRO A 14 8.76 -24.05 -1.96
N PRO A 15 8.16 -23.34 -2.91
CA PRO A 15 8.78 -22.15 -3.49
C PRO A 15 9.02 -21.10 -2.41
N PRO A 16 9.96 -20.16 -2.63
CA PRO A 16 10.23 -19.12 -1.65
C PRO A 16 8.97 -18.28 -1.37
N PHE A 17 8.76 -17.89 -0.11
CA PHE A 17 7.52 -17.30 0.38
C PHE A 17 6.98 -16.13 -0.47
N HIS A 18 7.86 -15.25 -0.95
CA HIS A 18 7.46 -14.11 -1.78
C HIS A 18 6.88 -14.51 -3.14
N SER A 19 7.33 -15.64 -3.71
CA SER A 19 6.82 -16.16 -4.97
C SER A 19 5.44 -16.77 -4.79
N LEU A 20 5.22 -17.45 -3.67
CA LEU A 20 3.92 -18.02 -3.32
C LEU A 20 2.85 -16.93 -3.10
N ILE A 21 3.20 -15.86 -2.36
CA ILE A 21 2.26 -14.74 -2.14
C ILE A 21 1.89 -14.02 -3.44
N ARG A 22 2.84 -13.90 -4.37
CA ARG A 22 2.58 -13.36 -5.71
C ARG A 22 1.61 -14.25 -6.49
N GLU A 23 1.87 -15.55 -6.53
CA GLU A 23 1.03 -16.55 -7.22
C GLU A 23 -0.39 -16.58 -6.63
N ILE A 24 -0.54 -16.47 -5.31
CA ILE A 24 -1.85 -16.39 -4.64
C ILE A 24 -2.62 -15.14 -5.07
N ARG A 25 -1.99 -13.96 -5.04
CA ARG A 25 -2.64 -12.70 -5.44
C ARG A 25 -3.09 -12.74 -6.89
N GLU A 26 -2.26 -13.25 -7.79
CA GLU A 26 -2.60 -13.38 -9.22
C GLU A 26 -3.76 -14.36 -9.47
N GLU A 27 -3.86 -15.43 -8.68
CA GLU A 27 -4.95 -16.40 -8.83
C GLU A 27 -6.26 -15.90 -8.20
N GLU A 28 -6.20 -15.13 -7.11
CA GLU A 28 -7.34 -14.40 -6.57
C GLU A 28 -7.84 -13.35 -7.57
N ASP A 29 -6.96 -12.55 -8.19
CA ASP A 29 -7.32 -11.56 -9.21
C ASP A 29 -7.98 -12.23 -10.43
N ARG A 30 -7.44 -13.39 -10.87
CA ARG A 30 -8.04 -14.18 -11.96
C ARG A 30 -9.40 -14.76 -11.58
N PHE A 31 -9.56 -15.20 -10.34
CA PHE A 31 -10.84 -15.68 -9.83
C PHE A 31 -11.86 -14.53 -9.76
N SER A 32 -11.45 -13.35 -9.30
CA SER A 32 -12.28 -12.14 -9.29
C SER A 32 -12.67 -11.69 -10.70
N LEU A 33 -11.79 -11.82 -11.69
CA LEU A 33 -12.10 -11.51 -13.09
C LEU A 33 -13.06 -12.53 -13.72
N ALA A 34 -13.01 -13.80 -13.31
CA ALA A 34 -13.95 -14.82 -13.77
C ALA A 34 -15.38 -14.56 -13.27
N ASP A 35 -15.53 -14.03 -12.06
CA ASP A 35 -16.82 -13.57 -11.52
C ASP A 35 -17.29 -12.23 -12.14
N ALA A 36 -16.39 -11.45 -12.75
CA ALA A 36 -16.71 -10.19 -13.41
C ALA A 36 -17.04 -10.33 -14.92
N VAL A 37 -17.07 -11.54 -15.48
CA VAL A 37 -17.50 -11.76 -16.87
C VAL A 37 -19.02 -11.59 -16.97
N VAL A 38 -19.46 -10.38 -17.28
CA VAL A 38 -20.78 -10.14 -17.89
C VAL A 38 -20.81 -10.93 -19.20
N PRO A 39 -21.80 -11.80 -19.44
CA PRO A 39 -21.88 -12.53 -20.70
C PRO A 39 -22.01 -11.52 -21.85
N PRO A 40 -21.33 -11.73 -23.00
CA PRO A 40 -21.57 -10.92 -24.17
C PRO A 40 -23.05 -11.10 -24.56
N LYS A 41 -23.81 -10.00 -24.51
CA LYS A 41 -25.17 -9.95 -25.06
C LYS A 41 -25.05 -10.38 -26.52
N LYS A 42 -25.81 -11.42 -26.89
CA LYS A 42 -25.76 -12.07 -28.21
C LYS A 42 -25.85 -11.02 -29.31
N ALA A 43 -24.77 -10.87 -30.08
CA ALA A 43 -24.77 -10.11 -31.30
C ALA A 43 -25.60 -10.88 -32.33
N GLY A 44 -26.77 -10.32 -32.66
CA GLY A 44 -27.45 -10.62 -33.91
C GLY A 44 -26.54 -10.20 -35.07
N ASN A 45 -26.20 -11.18 -35.88
CA ASN A 45 -25.91 -11.10 -37.30
C ASN A 45 -26.26 -9.77 -38.00
N TYR A 46 -25.22 -8.98 -38.30
CA TYR A 46 -25.14 -8.22 -39.55
C TYR A 46 -23.67 -8.17 -40.01
N THR A 47 -23.43 -8.66 -41.22
CA THR A 47 -22.26 -8.30 -42.00
C THR A 47 -22.50 -6.93 -42.58
N THR A 48 -21.74 -5.91 -42.18
CA THR A 48 -21.40 -4.76 -43.03
C THR A 48 -20.47 -3.77 -42.31
N ALA A 49 -19.44 -3.35 -43.04
CA ALA A 49 -18.72 -2.09 -42.94
C ALA A 49 -18.03 -1.73 -41.61
N VAL A 50 -16.71 -2.00 -41.58
CA VAL A 50 -15.74 -1.13 -40.89
C VAL A 50 -15.83 0.25 -41.56
N LEU A 51 -16.68 1.17 -41.10
CA LEU A 51 -16.66 2.59 -41.49
C LEU A 51 -17.61 3.46 -40.63
N GLU A 52 -17.59 3.37 -39.29
CA GLU A 52 -18.34 4.36 -38.47
C GLU A 52 -17.86 4.50 -37.00
N VAL A 53 -16.56 4.33 -36.72
CA VAL A 53 -15.99 4.54 -35.35
C VAL A 53 -14.91 5.63 -35.36
N ARG A 54 -15.18 6.76 -36.03
CA ARG A 54 -14.28 7.95 -36.01
C ARG A 54 -14.82 9.10 -35.17
N GLU A 55 -16.13 9.21 -34.99
CA GLU A 55 -16.70 10.36 -34.27
C GLU A 55 -16.56 10.20 -32.75
N GLU A 56 -16.84 9.01 -32.22
CA GLU A 56 -16.68 8.72 -30.78
C GLU A 56 -15.20 8.74 -30.34
N THR A 57 -14.28 8.30 -31.21
CA THR A 57 -12.84 8.36 -30.93
C THR A 57 -12.30 9.79 -30.96
N SER A 58 -12.93 10.71 -31.71
CA SER A 58 -12.59 12.14 -31.68
C SER A 58 -13.03 12.83 -30.39
N SER A 59 -14.20 12.45 -29.86
CA SER A 59 -14.74 12.96 -28.60
C SER A 59 -13.92 12.47 -27.41
N VAL A 60 -13.60 11.16 -27.38
CA VAL A 60 -12.72 10.59 -26.34
C VAL A 60 -11.30 11.17 -26.43
N ALA A 61 -10.77 11.35 -27.65
CA ALA A 61 -9.46 11.99 -27.83
C ALA A 61 -9.45 13.46 -27.39
N ALA A 62 -10.55 14.20 -27.59
CA ALA A 62 -10.70 15.55 -27.09
C ALA A 62 -10.75 15.58 -25.55
N ALA A 63 -11.55 14.71 -24.93
CA ALA A 63 -11.62 14.59 -23.48
C ALA A 63 -10.26 14.22 -22.84
N LEU A 64 -9.47 13.36 -23.49
CA LEU A 64 -8.11 13.03 -23.04
C LEU A 64 -7.15 14.22 -23.14
N ARG A 65 -7.29 15.08 -24.16
CA ARG A 65 -6.46 16.29 -24.31
C ARG A 65 -6.80 17.32 -23.24
N ASP A 66 -8.08 17.57 -22.99
CA ASP A 66 -8.53 18.48 -21.92
C ASP A 66 -8.06 18.00 -20.55
N LEU A 67 -8.23 16.70 -20.25
CA LEU A 67 -7.76 16.13 -19.00
C LEU A 67 -6.22 16.21 -18.87
N THR A 68 -5.49 16.03 -19.96
CA THR A 68 -4.03 16.19 -19.97
C THR A 68 -3.65 17.64 -19.69
N GLN A 69 -4.41 18.61 -20.22
CA GLN A 69 -4.21 20.03 -19.96
C GLN A 69 -4.46 20.36 -18.48
N GLU A 70 -5.57 19.87 -17.91
CA GLU A 70 -5.93 19.98 -16.47
C GLU A 70 -4.82 19.42 -15.56
N VAL A 71 -4.32 18.22 -15.86
CA VAL A 71 -3.23 17.61 -15.10
C VAL A 71 -1.92 18.38 -15.27
N ALA A 72 -1.66 18.98 -16.44
CA ALA A 72 -0.50 19.83 -16.66
C ALA A 72 -0.55 21.11 -15.83
N MET A 73 -1.72 21.74 -15.69
CA MET A 73 -1.90 22.93 -14.84
C MET A 73 -1.93 22.61 -13.33
N MET A 74 -2.26 21.38 -12.92
CA MET A 74 -2.12 20.92 -11.53
C MET A 74 -0.67 20.56 -11.13
N LYS A 75 0.26 20.43 -12.08
CA LYS A 75 1.65 19.97 -11.85
C LYS A 75 2.58 21.02 -11.19
N VAL A 76 2.04 22.09 -10.63
CA VAL A 76 2.77 23.20 -10.00
C VAL A 76 3.00 23.02 -8.49
N HIS A 77 2.64 21.87 -7.90
CA HIS A 77 3.06 21.52 -6.53
C HIS A 77 4.16 20.45 -6.53
N THR A 78 5.25 20.73 -7.22
CA THR A 78 6.53 20.13 -6.80
C THR A 78 6.94 20.86 -5.53
N MET A 79 6.69 20.25 -4.37
CA MET A 79 7.28 20.71 -3.12
C MET A 79 8.80 20.76 -3.34
N PRO A 80 9.46 21.91 -3.13
CA PRO A 80 10.90 21.97 -3.19
C PRO A 80 11.46 20.97 -2.18
N PRO A 81 12.65 20.37 -2.41
CA PRO A 81 13.29 19.59 -1.37
C PRO A 81 13.44 20.52 -0.16
N LYS A 82 12.72 20.21 0.92
CA LYS A 82 12.89 20.93 2.18
C LYS A 82 14.31 20.67 2.63
N LYS A 83 15.22 21.59 2.27
CA LYS A 83 16.51 21.76 2.92
C LYS A 83 16.18 21.80 4.41
N GLY A 84 16.69 20.81 5.13
CA GLY A 84 16.46 20.64 6.56
C GLY A 84 16.98 21.85 7.31
N GLU A 85 16.16 22.87 7.42
CA GLU A 85 16.37 23.96 8.33
C GLU A 85 16.12 23.38 9.71
N ASN A 86 17.20 23.21 10.47
CA ASN A 86 17.18 22.94 11.90
C ASN A 86 16.26 23.96 12.56
N SER A 87 14.99 23.59 12.72
CA SER A 87 14.05 24.37 13.51
C SER A 87 14.57 24.35 14.94
N PRO A 88 14.84 25.50 15.58
CA PRO A 88 15.24 25.56 16.96
C PRO A 88 14.02 25.36 17.89
N ARG A 89 13.11 24.44 17.54
CA ARG A 89 12.17 23.84 18.50
C ARG A 89 12.95 22.79 19.30
N GLY A 90 14.00 23.29 19.97
CA GLY A 90 14.91 22.51 20.78
C GLY A 90 14.15 21.88 21.93
N ASN A 91 14.34 20.57 22.04
CA ASN A 91 14.10 19.79 23.26
C ASN A 91 12.66 19.36 23.55
N ARG A 92 11.92 18.91 22.52
CA ARG A 92 11.06 17.73 22.77
C ARG A 92 11.95 16.51 22.63
N PRO A 93 12.07 15.64 23.65
CA PRO A 93 12.75 14.36 23.48
C PRO A 93 12.11 13.67 22.29
N LYS A 94 12.89 13.31 21.27
CA LYS A 94 12.40 12.56 20.11
C LYS A 94 11.82 11.27 20.66
N GLU A 95 10.50 11.20 20.75
CA GLU A 95 9.75 10.05 21.25
C GLU A 95 9.86 8.95 20.20
N GLY A 96 10.95 8.19 20.21
CA GLY A 96 11.19 7.20 19.18
C GLY A 96 12.60 6.63 19.17
N PHE A 97 12.72 5.49 18.51
CA PHE A 97 13.99 4.83 18.23
C PHE A 97 14.22 4.72 16.73
N CYS A 98 15.47 4.58 16.35
CA CYS A 98 15.90 4.40 14.98
C CYS A 98 15.46 3.04 14.45
N TYR A 99 14.73 3.03 13.33
CA TYR A 99 14.29 1.80 12.67
C TYR A 99 15.40 1.07 11.91
N ASN A 100 16.61 1.64 11.82
CA ASN A 100 17.77 0.99 11.21
C ASN A 100 18.63 0.23 12.25
N CYS A 101 19.01 0.88 13.36
CA CYS A 101 19.92 0.29 14.37
C CYS A 101 19.28 0.04 15.74
N GLY A 102 18.05 0.50 15.98
CA GLY A 102 17.34 0.30 17.24
C GLY A 102 17.80 1.20 18.40
N ARG A 103 18.69 2.17 18.19
CA ARG A 103 19.06 3.19 19.21
C ARG A 103 18.10 4.37 19.24
N ASP A 104 17.99 4.99 20.40
CA ASP A 104 17.19 6.19 20.65
C ASP A 104 17.94 7.48 20.25
N GLY A 105 17.20 8.57 20.07
CA GLY A 105 17.77 9.91 19.78
C GLY A 105 17.92 10.30 18.30
N HIS A 106 17.79 9.34 17.38
CA HIS A 106 17.80 9.60 15.93
C HIS A 106 16.84 8.67 15.18
N TYR A 107 16.51 9.03 13.94
CA TYR A 107 15.70 8.22 13.04
C TYR A 107 16.56 7.61 11.94
N ALA A 108 15.99 6.71 11.12
CA ALA A 108 16.73 6.01 10.07
C ALA A 108 17.44 6.95 9.07
N LEU A 109 16.91 8.17 8.88
CA LEU A 109 17.49 9.20 8.02
C LEU A 109 18.84 9.74 8.54
N ASP A 110 19.02 9.79 9.86
CA ASP A 110 20.23 10.30 10.52
C ASP A 110 21.15 9.15 11.00
N CYS A 111 20.92 7.92 10.53
CA CYS A 111 21.60 6.73 11.04
C CYS A 111 22.89 6.45 10.26
N GLN A 112 24.02 6.48 10.96
CA GLN A 112 25.34 6.23 10.39
C GLN A 112 25.89 4.82 10.66
N GLU A 113 25.10 3.98 11.34
CA GLU A 113 25.52 2.64 11.74
C GLU A 113 24.90 1.53 10.88
N LYS A 114 25.47 0.33 11.04
CA LYS A 114 25.01 -0.89 10.38
C LYS A 114 23.59 -1.24 10.82
N THR A 115 22.87 -1.89 9.92
CA THR A 115 21.48 -2.28 10.14
C THR A 115 21.40 -3.45 11.12
N ASP A 116 20.75 -3.23 12.28
CA ASP A 116 20.59 -4.21 13.35
C ASP A 116 19.11 -4.54 13.57
N HIS A 117 18.57 -5.38 12.68
CA HIS A 117 17.14 -5.73 12.67
C HIS A 117 16.67 -6.42 13.96
N ALA A 118 17.53 -7.18 14.66
CA ALA A 118 17.19 -7.88 15.90
C ALA A 118 16.86 -6.93 17.05
N ARG A 119 17.58 -5.80 17.14
CA ARG A 119 17.33 -4.79 18.17
C ARG A 119 16.09 -3.97 17.87
N VAL A 120 15.87 -3.66 16.59
CA VAL A 120 14.69 -2.96 16.11
C VAL A 120 13.43 -3.79 16.36
N SER A 121 13.45 -5.09 16.08
CA SER A 121 12.31 -5.97 16.29
C SER A 121 11.94 -6.10 17.78
N GLN A 122 12.93 -6.23 18.65
CA GLN A 122 12.72 -6.27 20.11
C GLN A 122 12.05 -4.99 20.62
N LYS A 123 12.56 -3.82 20.21
CA LYS A 123 11.95 -2.53 20.59
C LYS A 123 10.54 -2.34 20.05
N LEU A 124 10.27 -2.82 18.83
CA LEU A 124 8.93 -2.75 18.26
C LEU A 124 7.93 -3.60 19.05
N GLN A 125 8.33 -4.80 19.47
CA GLN A 125 7.51 -5.66 20.33
C GLN A 125 7.20 -5.00 21.68
N GLU A 126 8.20 -4.34 22.28
CA GLU A 126 8.03 -3.62 23.54
C GLU A 126 7.05 -2.44 23.39
N ALA A 127 7.22 -1.62 22.35
CA ALA A 127 6.31 -0.51 22.04
C ALA A 127 4.86 -1.00 21.83
N LEU A 128 4.66 -2.12 21.13
CA LEU A 128 3.33 -2.71 20.95
C LEU A 128 2.72 -3.19 22.27
N ARG A 129 3.52 -3.80 23.15
CA ARG A 129 3.07 -4.23 24.49
C ARG A 129 2.65 -3.02 25.35
N GLU A 130 3.41 -1.92 25.29
CA GLU A 130 3.07 -0.69 26.00
C GLU A 130 1.76 -0.07 25.50
N LEU A 131 1.54 -0.03 24.18
CA LEU A 131 0.29 0.46 23.59
C LEU A 131 -0.91 -0.38 24.05
N GLN A 132 -0.78 -1.70 24.08
CA GLN A 132 -1.82 -2.59 24.61
C GLN A 132 -2.07 -2.34 26.11
N GLY A 133 -1.02 -2.14 26.90
CA GLY A 133 -1.14 -1.82 28.33
C GLY A 133 -1.80 -0.47 28.58
N ASN A 134 -1.45 0.55 27.78
CA ASN A 134 -2.06 1.88 27.85
C ASN A 134 -3.54 1.83 27.47
N ALA A 135 -3.89 1.11 26.40
CA ALA A 135 -5.27 0.90 26.00
C ALA A 135 -6.09 0.24 27.13
N LYS A 136 -5.60 -0.84 27.73
CA LYS A 136 -6.28 -1.50 28.87
C LYS A 136 -6.48 -0.55 30.06
N ARG A 137 -5.47 0.26 30.40
CA ARG A 137 -5.57 1.26 31.48
C ARG A 137 -6.58 2.36 31.16
N ALA A 138 -6.59 2.84 29.92
CA ALA A 138 -7.54 3.86 29.45
C ALA A 138 -8.98 3.35 29.50
N TRP A 139 -9.23 2.11 29.08
CA TRP A 139 -10.55 1.47 29.17
C TRP A 139 -10.99 1.27 30.64
N ARG A 140 -10.09 0.82 31.53
CA ARG A 140 -10.40 0.64 32.95
C ARG A 140 -10.80 1.94 33.65
N ARG A 141 -10.15 3.08 33.33
CA ARG A 141 -10.51 4.40 33.88
C ARG A 141 -11.88 4.91 33.41
N LYS A 142 -12.34 4.52 32.23
CA LYS A 142 -13.68 4.90 31.73
C LYS A 142 -14.81 4.11 32.39
N GLY A 143 -14.55 2.88 32.84
CA GLY A 143 -15.55 2.04 33.53
C GLY A 143 -15.81 2.42 35.00
N THR A 144 -14.91 3.16 35.66
CA THR A 144 -15.05 3.53 37.09
C THR A 144 -15.77 4.85 37.34
N LYS A 145 -16.24 5.55 36.29
CA LYS A 145 -16.94 6.86 36.38
C LYS A 145 -18.47 6.75 36.33
N ALA A 146 -19.03 5.55 36.42
CA ALA A 146 -20.47 5.34 36.59
C ALA A 146 -20.78 5.13 38.08
N LYS A 147 -21.02 6.23 38.80
CA LYS A 147 -21.67 6.20 40.11
C LYS A 147 -22.41 7.51 40.34
#